data_AF-A0AAU9Y0L2-F1
#
_entry.id   AF-A0AAU9Y0L2-F1
#
_cell.length_a   1.000
_cell.length_b   1.000
_cell.length_c   1.000
_cell.angle_alpha   90.00
_cell.angle_beta   90.00
_cell.angle_gamma   90.00
#
_symmetry.space_group_name_H-M   'P 1'
#
loop_
_entity.id
_entity.type
_entity.pdbx_description
1 polymer ?
#
loop_
_entity_poly.entity_id
_entity_poly.type
_entity_poly.pdbx_seq_one_letter_code
_entity_poly.pdbx_strand_id
1 'polypeptide(L)'
;MYLIQGGGWYFAREIGTKQTMHSHRNGRCLSVLIFITSFLMGLRGKPLYEERAEMTVASLEALTGAFSGSIFQLAKRDKGSHMPPRIHLTVVIPSNSVVGPKNFNLVKEFVGDLVQEFSISPSGTRVAMVTQSSTPRMEFSWYKFMNVECTLEGISSVRFQAGNRSSLNTLLDYVKSKIYSPAKNATNSVRRILFIITESIASNDTKQTTSLAKELQNDGVDIFLLTVGKHVTIDMPNMVIGKPFKRPIFQVNSFRDLPRLAKSFKGKGLNRSCSIEGFSYDECDRRCRCINGTFTDCHRIRKDFMEMPLEERRRYVKVLKVVSTQDPYKKTYDLVTRLHPKFFDIIHQRPFFFPWHRWYLFIFENLLRHVDCRVTVPYWNWARAVSRNRLWRATDIRDIWNPGPHGLGGDGEGKSRTSCVRNGPFQAGKWSLPEWLFSKCLSRRFDHRYYLPSEEYVKDLKKLSWRKFRAFESGVRRYMHNDLHNAVGGTMSEDESASAPEFWSHHAFLDKIWSDWQDHGPKYKFAYYKSINVLLPGGNHFGWQFMDLQNQPHCIRVLYEEPKGEKVPDGVDDNRVRYDDDANDDDDDDDNGIDDSDDDDDDDNDDDDDEH
;
A
#
# COMPACT_ATOMS: atom_id res chain seq x y z
N MET A 1 4.34 -58.26 -56.51
CA MET A 1 4.78 -58.78 -57.82
C MET A 1 5.87 -57.84 -58.31
N TYR A 2 6.96 -58.37 -58.88
CA TYR A 2 8.24 -57.68 -59.14
C TYR A 2 9.10 -57.25 -57.93
N LEU A 3 10.39 -57.09 -58.22
CA LEU A 3 11.59 -57.12 -57.37
C LEU A 3 12.61 -56.06 -57.90
N ILE A 4 13.91 -56.18 -57.54
CA ILE A 4 15.10 -55.34 -57.94
C ILE A 4 15.35 -54.20 -56.92
N GLN A 5 16.45 -54.07 -56.15
CA GLN A 5 17.78 -54.71 -56.02
C GLN A 5 18.96 -54.15 -56.87
N GLY A 6 20.01 -53.64 -56.18
CA GLY A 6 21.32 -53.23 -56.73
C GLY A 6 21.64 -51.73 -56.55
N GLY A 7 22.90 -51.28 -56.35
CA GLY A 7 24.13 -52.02 -56.02
C GLY A 7 25.45 -51.26 -56.30
N GLY A 8 26.42 -51.30 -55.37
CA GLY A 8 27.81 -50.78 -55.55
C GLY A 8 27.99 -49.28 -55.28
N TRP A 9 29.20 -48.71 -55.20
CA TRP A 9 30.61 -49.15 -55.03
C TRP A 9 31.46 -47.86 -54.78
N TYR A 10 32.66 -47.78 -54.19
CA TYR A 10 33.60 -48.72 -53.52
C TYR A 10 33.80 -48.22 -52.05
N PHE A 11 34.93 -48.16 -51.32
CA PHE A 11 36.37 -48.50 -51.45
C PHE A 11 36.96 -48.70 -50.01
N ALA A 12 38.15 -49.32 -49.87
CA ALA A 12 38.78 -49.63 -48.57
C ALA A 12 40.27 -49.27 -48.47
N ARG A 13 40.83 -49.20 -47.25
CA ARG A 13 42.27 -49.36 -46.98
C ARG A 13 42.52 -49.93 -45.58
N GLU A 14 43.31 -50.99 -45.49
CA GLU A 14 43.60 -51.73 -44.27
C GLU A 14 45.11 -51.98 -44.13
N ILE A 15 45.69 -51.64 -42.97
CA ILE A 15 47.01 -52.09 -42.46
C ILE A 15 46.91 -52.00 -40.92
N GLY A 16 47.28 -52.98 -40.08
CA GLY A 16 47.65 -54.37 -40.35
C GLY A 16 48.98 -54.81 -39.72
N THR A 17 48.95 -55.34 -38.48
CA THR A 17 49.98 -56.26 -37.94
C THR A 17 49.47 -57.02 -36.71
N LYS A 18 49.95 -58.26 -36.51
CA LYS A 18 49.75 -59.08 -35.30
C LYS A 18 51.09 -59.28 -34.57
N GLN A 19 51.06 -59.36 -33.24
CA GLN A 19 52.00 -60.11 -32.37
C GLN A 19 51.48 -59.99 -30.92
N THR A 20 51.56 -60.92 -29.98
CA THR A 20 51.76 -62.38 -29.86
C THR A 20 51.56 -62.66 -28.35
N MET A 21 51.08 -63.84 -27.95
CA MET A 21 50.95 -64.16 -26.52
C MET A 21 52.31 -64.38 -25.86
N HIS A 22 52.44 -64.00 -24.58
CA HIS A 22 53.28 -64.73 -23.62
C HIS A 22 52.55 -64.92 -22.29
N SER A 23 52.81 -66.06 -21.66
CA SER A 23 52.25 -66.50 -20.39
C SER A 23 53.39 -66.59 -19.38
N HIS A 24 53.18 -66.21 -18.12
CA HIS A 24 53.90 -66.88 -17.03
C HIS A 24 53.13 -66.90 -15.70
N ARG A 25 53.46 -67.92 -14.90
CA ARG A 25 52.73 -68.47 -13.76
C ARG A 25 52.94 -67.77 -12.40
N ASN A 26 52.00 -68.05 -11.49
CA ASN A 26 52.14 -68.25 -10.03
C ASN A 26 52.27 -67.05 -9.07
N GLY A 27 51.25 -66.91 -8.22
CA GLY A 27 51.29 -66.37 -6.85
C GLY A 27 50.16 -67.06 -6.04
N ARG A 28 50.37 -67.37 -4.75
CA ARG A 28 49.45 -68.22 -3.94
C ARG A 28 49.05 -67.55 -2.61
N CYS A 29 47.93 -68.05 -2.06
CA CYS A 29 47.38 -67.77 -0.71
C CYS A 29 46.74 -66.36 -0.55
N LEU A 30 45.62 -66.18 0.15
CA LEU A 30 44.98 -67.03 1.16
C LEU A 30 43.42 -66.97 1.08
N SER A 31 42.79 -68.15 1.06
CA SER A 31 41.54 -68.60 1.71
C SER A 31 40.72 -67.54 2.49
N VAL A 32 39.41 -67.34 2.30
CA VAL A 32 38.22 -68.12 2.80
C VAL A 32 36.95 -67.29 2.40
N LEU A 33 35.77 -67.76 1.93
CA LEU A 33 35.24 -69.08 1.51
C LEU A 33 34.00 -68.94 0.55
N ILE A 34 33.12 -69.97 0.56
CA ILE A 34 31.87 -70.30 -0.17
C ILE A 34 30.64 -69.50 0.38
N PHE A 35 29.61 -69.01 -0.36
CA PHE A 35 28.71 -69.45 -1.47
C PHE A 35 27.39 -70.17 -1.03
N ILE A 36 26.27 -69.92 -1.77
CA ILE A 36 25.03 -70.78 -1.89
C ILE A 36 24.10 -70.81 -0.62
N THR A 37 22.75 -70.68 -0.63
CA THR A 37 21.68 -70.64 -1.68
C THR A 37 20.40 -69.87 -1.22
N SER A 38 19.38 -69.82 -2.10
CA SER A 38 17.94 -69.54 -1.83
C SER A 38 17.57 -68.06 -1.62
N PHE A 39 16.62 -67.44 -2.35
CA PHE A 39 15.51 -67.94 -3.17
C PHE A 39 14.51 -68.83 -2.42
N LEU A 40 13.91 -68.29 -1.34
CA LEU A 40 12.53 -68.59 -0.89
C LEU A 40 12.12 -67.71 0.31
N MET A 41 11.85 -66.41 0.11
CA MET A 41 11.01 -65.60 1.01
C MET A 41 10.33 -64.46 0.26
N GLY A 42 9.28 -64.80 -0.49
CA GLY A 42 8.13 -63.89 -0.60
C GLY A 42 7.38 -63.83 0.73
N LEU A 43 6.43 -62.89 0.87
CA LEU A 43 5.53 -62.77 2.03
C LEU A 43 6.20 -62.44 3.38
N ARG A 44 6.87 -61.29 3.47
CA ARG A 44 6.87 -60.46 4.70
C ARG A 44 6.97 -58.98 4.33
N GLY A 45 5.90 -58.23 4.60
CA GLY A 45 5.85 -56.79 4.33
C GLY A 45 6.84 -56.04 5.23
N LYS A 46 7.90 -55.48 4.63
CA LYS A 46 8.68 -54.42 5.29
C LYS A 46 7.86 -53.12 5.20
N PRO A 47 7.80 -52.31 6.27
CA PRO A 47 7.22 -50.99 6.15
C PRO A 47 8.03 -50.17 5.14
N LEU A 48 7.34 -49.48 4.23
CA LEU A 48 7.95 -48.45 3.40
C LEU A 48 8.35 -47.29 4.33
N TYR A 49 9.57 -47.35 4.85
CA TYR A 49 10.19 -46.21 5.52
C TYR A 49 10.37 -45.12 4.46
N GLU A 50 9.49 -44.12 4.46
CA GLU A 50 9.55 -43.05 3.45
C GLU A 50 10.84 -42.27 3.66
N GLU A 51 11.81 -42.50 2.78
CA GLU A 51 13.13 -41.88 2.86
C GLU A 51 12.97 -40.36 2.83
N ARG A 52 13.42 -39.70 3.91
CA ARG A 52 13.19 -38.29 4.18
C ARG A 52 14.16 -37.43 3.37
N ALA A 53 14.04 -37.53 2.05
CA ALA A 53 14.82 -36.78 1.08
C ALA A 53 14.48 -35.27 1.14
N GLU A 54 15.16 -34.56 2.02
CA GLU A 54 15.15 -33.11 2.07
C GLU A 54 15.78 -32.51 0.80
N MET A 55 15.31 -31.33 0.37
CA MET A 55 15.85 -30.67 -0.81
C MET A 55 17.34 -30.31 -0.63
N THR A 56 18.19 -30.72 -1.58
CA THR A 56 19.64 -30.53 -1.53
C THR A 56 20.03 -29.06 -1.72
N VAL A 57 21.21 -28.65 -1.22
CA VAL A 57 21.69 -27.26 -1.35
C VAL A 57 21.76 -26.82 -2.82
N ALA A 58 22.32 -27.63 -3.71
CA ALA A 58 22.39 -27.33 -5.14
C ALA A 58 21.01 -27.21 -5.82
N SER A 59 20.01 -27.99 -5.40
CA SER A 59 18.64 -27.84 -5.93
C SER A 59 17.92 -26.60 -5.36
N LEU A 60 18.15 -26.27 -4.09
CA LEU A 60 17.72 -25.01 -3.49
C LEU A 60 18.32 -23.81 -4.24
N GLU A 61 19.64 -23.75 -4.41
CA GLU A 61 20.35 -22.67 -5.12
C GLU A 61 19.88 -22.52 -6.58
N ALA A 62 19.64 -23.63 -7.29
CA ALA A 62 19.11 -23.59 -8.65
C ALA A 62 17.69 -22.99 -8.72
N LEU A 63 16.84 -23.25 -7.71
CA LEU A 63 15.52 -22.63 -7.58
C LEU A 63 15.67 -21.15 -7.19
N THR A 64 16.49 -20.82 -6.17
CA THR A 64 16.78 -19.43 -5.76
C THR A 64 17.26 -18.61 -6.96
N GLY A 65 18.14 -19.17 -7.80
CA GLY A 65 18.63 -18.54 -9.02
C GLY A 65 17.55 -18.35 -10.08
N ALA A 66 16.63 -19.31 -10.24
CA ALA A 66 15.50 -19.18 -11.17
C ALA A 66 14.50 -18.10 -10.71
N PHE A 67 14.14 -18.06 -9.42
CA PHE A 67 13.34 -16.99 -8.81
C PHE A 67 14.04 -15.62 -8.94
N SER A 68 15.33 -15.55 -8.56
CA SER A 68 16.16 -14.34 -8.61
C SER A 68 16.40 -13.84 -10.04
N GLY A 69 16.34 -14.72 -11.04
CA GLY A 69 16.45 -14.41 -12.47
C GLY A 69 15.11 -14.15 -13.15
N SER A 70 13.99 -14.12 -12.42
CA SER A 70 12.65 -13.93 -12.98
C SER A 70 11.77 -13.00 -12.13
N ILE A 71 10.89 -13.54 -11.28
CA ILE A 71 9.92 -12.76 -10.50
C ILE A 71 10.58 -11.69 -9.61
N PHE A 72 11.75 -11.96 -9.03
CA PHE A 72 12.47 -10.97 -8.22
C PHE A 72 13.34 -9.99 -9.01
N GLN A 73 13.42 -10.10 -10.34
CA GLN A 73 13.84 -8.97 -11.18
C GLN A 73 12.69 -7.98 -11.37
N LEU A 74 11.46 -8.48 -11.51
CA LEU A 74 10.27 -7.62 -11.64
C LEU A 74 10.02 -6.79 -10.38
N ALA A 75 10.30 -7.34 -9.19
CA ALA A 75 10.11 -6.65 -7.92
C ALA A 75 11.11 -5.50 -7.64
N LYS A 76 12.19 -5.40 -8.41
CA LYS A 76 13.24 -4.39 -8.21
C LYS A 76 12.86 -3.04 -8.82
N ARG A 77 13.47 -1.97 -8.29
CA ARG A 77 13.45 -0.65 -8.92
C ARG A 77 14.29 -0.66 -10.19
N ASP A 78 13.71 -0.14 -11.28
CA ASP A 78 14.46 0.15 -12.50
C ASP A 78 15.61 1.13 -12.24
N LYS A 79 16.73 0.99 -12.95
CA LYS A 79 17.90 1.87 -12.78
C LYS A 79 17.51 3.32 -13.08
N GLY A 80 17.70 4.21 -12.09
CA GLY A 80 17.31 5.62 -12.15
C GLY A 80 15.87 5.91 -11.70
N SER A 81 15.01 4.90 -11.57
CA SER A 81 13.68 5.07 -10.97
C SER A 81 13.79 5.29 -9.47
N HIS A 82 13.16 6.37 -9.00
CA HIS A 82 12.97 6.62 -7.57
C HIS A 82 11.72 5.90 -7.02
N MET A 83 10.88 5.35 -7.92
CA MET A 83 9.62 4.69 -7.59
C MET A 83 9.74 3.16 -7.62
N PRO A 84 9.05 2.44 -6.72
CA PRO A 84 8.86 0.99 -6.86
C PRO A 84 8.10 0.64 -8.17
N PRO A 85 8.31 -0.57 -8.72
CA PRO A 85 7.60 -1.03 -9.91
C PRO A 85 6.10 -1.20 -9.64
N ARG A 86 5.26 -0.88 -10.64
CA ARG A 86 3.80 -1.01 -10.55
C ARG A 86 3.35 -2.41 -10.95
N ILE A 87 2.95 -3.19 -9.95
CA ILE A 87 2.66 -4.62 -10.10
C ILE A 87 1.31 -4.97 -9.46
N HIS A 88 0.48 -5.67 -10.22
CA HIS A 88 -0.70 -6.37 -9.71
C HIS A 88 -0.34 -7.85 -9.55
N LEU A 89 0.01 -8.26 -8.33
CA LEU A 89 0.40 -9.62 -7.96
C LEU A 89 -0.85 -10.38 -7.46
N THR A 90 -1.29 -11.39 -8.21
CA THR A 90 -2.32 -12.34 -7.78
C THR A 90 -1.64 -13.64 -7.37
N VAL A 91 -1.77 -14.00 -6.09
CA VAL A 91 -1.26 -15.27 -5.56
C VAL A 91 -2.41 -16.26 -5.41
N VAL A 92 -2.25 -17.45 -5.99
CA VAL A 92 -3.17 -18.58 -5.79
C VAL A 92 -2.51 -19.59 -4.85
N ILE A 93 -3.24 -20.03 -3.83
CA ILE A 93 -2.78 -21.08 -2.91
C ILE A 93 -3.76 -22.28 -2.90
N PRO A 94 -3.27 -23.53 -2.76
CA PRO A 94 -4.13 -24.68 -2.76
C PRO A 94 -4.76 -24.87 -1.37
N SER A 95 -6.09 -24.98 -1.32
CA SER A 95 -6.86 -25.19 -0.08
C SER A 95 -7.81 -26.36 -0.30
N ASN A 96 -7.30 -27.57 -0.17
CA ASN A 96 -8.06 -28.79 -0.36
C ASN A 96 -7.66 -29.84 0.69
N SER A 97 -8.44 -30.93 0.79
CA SER A 97 -8.28 -31.96 1.82
C SER A 97 -6.95 -32.74 1.75
N VAL A 98 -6.22 -32.71 0.62
CA VAL A 98 -4.89 -33.34 0.48
C VAL A 98 -3.77 -32.43 1.00
N VAL A 99 -3.90 -31.11 0.80
CA VAL A 99 -3.03 -30.13 1.46
C VAL A 99 -3.22 -30.22 2.98
N GLY A 100 -4.46 -30.13 3.44
CA GLY A 100 -4.81 -30.08 4.85
C GLY A 100 -4.34 -28.81 5.57
N PRO A 101 -4.85 -28.52 6.78
CA PRO A 101 -4.61 -27.25 7.46
C PRO A 101 -3.14 -27.01 7.85
N LYS A 102 -2.36 -28.09 8.12
CA LYS A 102 -0.95 -27.97 8.50
C LYS A 102 -0.07 -27.48 7.34
N ASN A 103 -0.21 -28.04 6.15
CA ASN A 103 0.56 -27.58 4.98
C ASN A 103 0.01 -26.25 4.44
N PHE A 104 -1.29 -26.00 4.58
CA PHE A 104 -1.90 -24.72 4.21
C PHE A 104 -1.26 -23.54 4.96
N ASN A 105 -0.95 -23.68 6.25
CA ASN A 105 -0.22 -22.66 6.99
C ASN A 105 1.21 -22.44 6.46
N LEU A 106 1.96 -23.51 6.15
CA LEU A 106 3.29 -23.39 5.51
C LEU A 106 3.23 -22.64 4.16
N VAL A 107 2.14 -22.79 3.40
CA VAL A 107 1.91 -22.03 2.17
C VAL A 107 1.58 -20.56 2.47
N LYS A 108 0.76 -20.26 3.48
CA LYS A 108 0.49 -18.87 3.89
C LYS A 108 1.75 -18.14 4.37
N GLU A 109 2.58 -18.81 5.17
CA GLU A 109 3.88 -18.32 5.63
C GLU A 109 4.80 -18.01 4.44
N PHE A 110 4.96 -18.96 3.51
CA PHE A 110 5.71 -18.76 2.27
C PHE A 110 5.20 -17.59 1.42
N VAL A 111 3.88 -17.39 1.35
CA VAL A 111 3.28 -16.25 0.62
C VAL A 111 3.51 -14.93 1.35
N GLY A 112 3.57 -14.92 2.69
CA GLY A 112 4.00 -13.76 3.47
C GLY A 112 5.44 -13.37 3.18
N ASP A 113 6.36 -14.33 3.12
CA ASP A 113 7.76 -14.09 2.72
C ASP A 113 7.88 -13.63 1.26
N LEU A 114 7.16 -14.27 0.33
CA LEU A 114 7.11 -13.87 -1.09
C LEU A 114 6.62 -12.42 -1.26
N VAL A 115 5.64 -11.98 -0.46
CA VAL A 115 5.05 -10.63 -0.53
C VAL A 115 5.97 -9.56 0.07
N GLN A 116 6.81 -9.89 1.05
CA GLN A 116 7.81 -8.96 1.62
C GLN A 116 8.92 -8.59 0.63
N GLU A 117 9.20 -9.43 -0.36
CA GLU A 117 10.14 -9.13 -1.45
C GLU A 117 9.62 -8.08 -2.47
N PHE A 118 8.43 -7.50 -2.24
CA PHE A 118 7.83 -6.45 -3.07
C PHE A 118 7.50 -5.19 -2.25
N SER A 119 7.55 -4.02 -2.89
CA SER A 119 7.09 -2.76 -2.27
C SER A 119 5.57 -2.65 -2.32
N ILE A 120 4.89 -3.10 -1.26
CA ILE A 120 3.43 -3.10 -1.19
C ILE A 120 2.92 -1.69 -0.87
N SER A 121 2.41 -0.99 -1.88
CA SER A 121 1.96 0.41 -1.75
C SER A 121 0.99 0.83 -2.87
N PRO A 122 0.23 1.94 -2.73
CA PRO A 122 -0.81 2.31 -3.69
C PRO A 122 -0.28 2.72 -5.09
N SER A 123 1.01 3.03 -5.20
CA SER A 123 1.72 3.39 -6.44
C SER A 123 2.81 2.40 -6.84
N GLY A 124 2.94 1.27 -6.12
CA GLY A 124 3.90 0.18 -6.38
C GLY A 124 3.19 -1.16 -6.58
N THR A 125 3.54 -2.17 -5.77
CA THR A 125 2.92 -3.49 -5.85
C THR A 125 1.62 -3.57 -5.03
N ARG A 126 0.66 -4.31 -5.55
CA ARG A 126 -0.64 -4.62 -4.93
C ARG A 126 -0.92 -6.11 -4.99
N VAL A 127 -1.50 -6.67 -3.92
CA VAL A 127 -1.70 -8.11 -3.77
C VAL A 127 -3.17 -8.49 -3.81
N ALA A 128 -3.52 -9.48 -4.61
CA ALA A 128 -4.79 -10.22 -4.54
C ALA A 128 -4.49 -11.68 -4.17
N MET A 129 -5.42 -12.33 -3.48
CA MET A 129 -5.23 -13.70 -2.99
C MET A 129 -6.44 -14.57 -3.32
N VAL A 130 -6.16 -15.76 -3.85
CA VAL A 130 -7.17 -16.76 -4.25
C VAL A 130 -6.87 -18.08 -3.57
N THR A 131 -7.87 -18.70 -2.96
CA THR A 131 -7.82 -20.10 -2.50
C THR A 131 -8.36 -21.03 -3.58
N GLN A 132 -7.68 -22.15 -3.83
CA GLN A 132 -8.12 -23.18 -4.76
C GLN A 132 -8.58 -24.43 -3.99
N SER A 133 -9.90 -24.53 -3.82
CA SER A 133 -10.60 -25.72 -3.26
C SER A 133 -11.32 -26.49 -4.37
N SER A 134 -12.45 -27.15 -4.07
CA SER A 134 -13.42 -27.62 -5.08
C SER A 134 -13.84 -26.48 -6.02
N THR A 135 -13.96 -25.26 -5.49
CA THR A 135 -14.29 -24.03 -6.21
C THR A 135 -13.26 -22.95 -5.87
N PRO A 136 -12.66 -22.26 -6.85
CA PRO A 136 -11.75 -21.14 -6.56
C PRO A 136 -12.49 -19.96 -5.92
N ARG A 137 -11.85 -19.32 -4.94
CA ARG A 137 -12.40 -18.17 -4.21
C ARG A 137 -11.37 -17.06 -4.06
N MET A 138 -11.74 -15.85 -4.47
CA MET A 138 -11.00 -14.63 -4.12
C MET A 138 -11.22 -14.29 -2.65
N GLU A 139 -10.15 -14.26 -1.85
CA GLU A 139 -10.21 -13.85 -0.44
C GLU A 139 -10.05 -12.33 -0.30
N PHE A 140 -9.20 -11.72 -1.14
CA PHE A 140 -9.13 -10.27 -1.32
C PHE A 140 -8.57 -9.88 -2.69
N SER A 141 -8.88 -8.65 -3.12
CA SER A 141 -8.45 -8.05 -4.39
C SER A 141 -7.28 -7.06 -4.17
N TRP A 142 -6.62 -6.66 -5.26
CA TRP A 142 -5.50 -5.70 -5.30
C TRP A 142 -5.76 -4.36 -4.58
N TYR A 143 -7.03 -4.00 -4.36
CA TYR A 143 -7.44 -2.72 -3.77
C TYR A 143 -7.87 -2.84 -2.29
N LYS A 144 -7.79 -4.03 -1.68
CA LYS A 144 -8.21 -4.25 -0.29
C LYS A 144 -7.21 -3.71 0.74
N PHE A 145 -5.92 -3.73 0.43
CA PHE A 145 -4.83 -3.34 1.33
C PHE A 145 -3.88 -2.34 0.66
N MET A 146 -3.31 -1.44 1.46
CA MET A 146 -2.59 -0.24 0.98
C MET A 146 -1.11 -0.19 1.43
N ASN A 147 -0.65 -1.22 2.15
CA ASN A 147 0.67 -1.38 2.73
C ASN A 147 0.98 -2.88 2.96
N VAL A 148 2.20 -3.24 3.38
CA VAL A 148 2.51 -4.66 3.65
C VAL A 148 1.80 -5.16 4.90
N GLU A 149 1.64 -4.31 5.92
CA GLU A 149 1.31 -4.75 7.27
C GLU A 149 -0.10 -5.37 7.29
N CYS A 150 -1.09 -4.65 6.78
CA CYS A 150 -2.45 -5.17 6.59
C CYS A 150 -2.52 -6.27 5.52
N THR A 151 -1.57 -6.35 4.58
CA THR A 151 -1.52 -7.44 3.60
C THR A 151 -1.07 -8.75 4.24
N LEU A 152 -0.12 -8.71 5.17
CA LEU A 152 0.36 -9.89 5.92
C LEU A 152 -0.69 -10.37 6.94
N GLU A 153 -1.39 -9.45 7.61
CA GLU A 153 -2.59 -9.76 8.40
C GLU A 153 -3.70 -10.37 7.52
N GLY A 154 -3.91 -9.79 6.33
CA GLY A 154 -4.81 -10.32 5.31
C GLY A 154 -4.50 -11.77 4.95
N ILE A 155 -3.24 -12.07 4.58
CA ILE A 155 -2.76 -13.41 4.25
C ILE A 155 -2.92 -14.36 5.44
N SER A 156 -2.45 -13.97 6.64
CA SER A 156 -2.47 -14.87 7.81
C SER A 156 -3.88 -15.21 8.27
N SER A 157 -4.84 -14.28 8.16
CA SER A 157 -6.25 -14.45 8.51
C SER A 157 -7.02 -15.43 7.61
N VAL A 158 -6.52 -15.73 6.39
CA VAL A 158 -7.20 -16.66 5.48
C VAL A 158 -7.35 -18.05 6.13
N ARG A 159 -8.59 -18.54 6.17
CA ARG A 159 -8.95 -19.83 6.78
C ARG A 159 -8.81 -20.97 5.78
N PHE A 160 -8.33 -22.11 6.25
CA PHE A 160 -8.33 -23.35 5.46
C PHE A 160 -9.76 -23.77 5.11
N GLN A 161 -9.98 -24.10 3.85
CA GLN A 161 -11.23 -24.66 3.33
C GLN A 161 -10.96 -26.11 2.92
N ALA A 162 -11.71 -27.05 3.49
CA ALA A 162 -11.71 -28.44 3.06
C ALA A 162 -12.46 -28.58 1.72
N GLY A 163 -12.09 -29.58 0.92
CA GLY A 163 -12.68 -29.78 -0.40
C GLY A 163 -11.83 -30.68 -1.29
N ASN A 164 -12.34 -30.94 -2.49
CA ASN A 164 -11.63 -31.73 -3.51
C ASN A 164 -10.60 -30.85 -4.23
N ARG A 165 -9.68 -31.49 -4.97
CA ARG A 165 -8.83 -30.80 -5.94
C ARG A 165 -9.69 -30.33 -7.12
N SER A 166 -9.58 -29.06 -7.50
CA SER A 166 -10.10 -28.55 -8.78
C SER A 166 -9.03 -28.59 -9.87
N SER A 167 -9.46 -28.59 -11.12
CA SER A 167 -8.56 -28.51 -12.28
C SER A 167 -7.88 -27.13 -12.36
N LEU A 168 -6.71 -27.05 -13.00
CA LEU A 168 -6.10 -25.77 -13.36
C LEU A 168 -6.96 -25.02 -14.38
N ASN A 169 -7.75 -25.70 -15.22
CA ASN A 169 -8.67 -25.06 -16.16
C ASN A 169 -9.73 -24.23 -15.42
N THR A 170 -10.32 -24.80 -14.37
CA THR A 170 -11.28 -24.11 -13.49
C THR A 170 -10.65 -22.90 -12.79
N LEU A 171 -9.38 -22.99 -12.40
CA LEU A 171 -8.65 -21.87 -11.80
C LEU A 171 -8.37 -20.76 -12.82
N LEU A 172 -7.82 -21.10 -13.99
CA LEU A 172 -7.40 -20.13 -15.01
C LEU A 172 -8.62 -19.36 -15.56
N ASP A 173 -9.74 -20.04 -15.81
CA ASP A 173 -11.00 -19.40 -16.18
C ASP A 173 -11.54 -18.48 -15.06
N TYR A 174 -11.49 -18.92 -13.80
CA TYR A 174 -11.91 -18.09 -12.66
C TYR A 174 -11.08 -16.81 -12.54
N VAL A 175 -9.75 -16.88 -12.62
CA VAL A 175 -8.92 -15.67 -12.53
C VAL A 175 -9.05 -14.78 -13.77
N LYS A 176 -9.22 -15.35 -14.97
CA LYS A 176 -9.51 -14.56 -16.18
C LYS A 176 -10.84 -13.81 -16.06
N SER A 177 -11.91 -14.50 -15.65
CA SER A 177 -13.26 -13.91 -15.58
C SER A 177 -13.50 -12.99 -14.38
N LYS A 178 -12.86 -13.25 -13.22
CA LYS A 178 -13.10 -12.48 -11.98
C LYS A 178 -12.01 -11.46 -11.64
N ILE A 179 -10.76 -11.68 -12.05
CA ILE A 179 -9.62 -10.83 -11.70
C ILE A 179 -9.14 -10.02 -12.90
N TYR A 180 -8.86 -10.69 -14.03
CA TYR A 180 -8.28 -10.09 -15.24
C TYR A 180 -9.33 -9.77 -16.33
N SER A 181 -10.57 -9.44 -15.94
CA SER A 181 -11.62 -9.15 -16.91
C SER A 181 -11.35 -7.83 -17.67
N PRO A 182 -11.72 -7.69 -18.96
CA PRO A 182 -11.34 -6.54 -19.77
C PRO A 182 -11.68 -5.16 -19.18
N ALA A 183 -12.81 -5.04 -18.48
CA ALA A 183 -13.21 -3.82 -17.77
C ALA A 183 -12.25 -3.37 -16.65
N LYS A 184 -11.36 -4.26 -16.19
CA LYS A 184 -10.29 -3.99 -15.20
C LYS A 184 -8.91 -3.78 -15.84
N ASN A 185 -8.78 -4.02 -17.15
CA ASN A 185 -7.49 -4.12 -17.84
C ASN A 185 -7.04 -2.82 -18.54
N ALA A 186 -7.77 -1.71 -18.39
CA ALA A 186 -7.64 -0.47 -19.18
C ALA A 186 -6.34 0.34 -18.99
N THR A 187 -5.33 -0.15 -18.27
CA THR A 187 -4.04 0.53 -18.07
C THR A 187 -2.86 -0.33 -18.54
N ASN A 188 -2.17 0.15 -19.57
CA ASN A 188 -0.97 -0.48 -20.15
C ASN A 188 0.31 -0.27 -19.30
N SER A 189 0.20 0.42 -18.16
CA SER A 189 1.33 0.84 -17.30
C SER A 189 1.48 0.04 -16.01
N VAL A 190 0.78 -1.10 -15.87
CA VAL A 190 0.80 -1.94 -14.66
C VAL A 190 1.07 -3.39 -15.07
N ARG A 191 2.19 -3.96 -14.60
CA ARG A 191 2.53 -5.36 -14.87
C ARG A 191 1.63 -6.27 -14.03
N ARG A 192 1.14 -7.35 -14.64
CA ARG A 192 0.24 -8.32 -13.99
C ARG A 192 0.99 -9.62 -13.78
N ILE A 193 0.98 -10.15 -12.56
CA ILE A 193 1.68 -11.38 -12.19
C ILE A 193 0.67 -12.34 -11.59
N LEU A 194 0.58 -13.55 -12.14
CA LEU A 194 -0.22 -14.65 -11.59
C LEU A 194 0.73 -15.72 -11.04
N PHE A 195 0.91 -15.76 -9.72
CA PHE A 195 1.76 -16.74 -9.04
C PHE A 195 0.90 -17.87 -8.46
N ILE A 196 0.99 -19.06 -9.06
CA ILE A 196 0.18 -20.22 -8.69
C ILE A 196 1.00 -21.19 -7.86
N ILE A 197 0.57 -21.50 -6.64
CA ILE A 197 1.08 -22.62 -5.85
C ILE A 197 0.10 -23.78 -6.01
N THR A 198 0.58 -24.97 -6.39
CA THR A 198 -0.29 -26.14 -6.61
C THR A 198 0.40 -27.45 -6.28
N GLU A 199 -0.38 -28.53 -6.20
CA GLU A 199 0.12 -29.88 -5.93
C GLU A 199 0.51 -30.58 -7.25
N SER A 200 1.59 -31.35 -7.21
CA SER A 200 2.19 -32.02 -8.37
C SER A 200 1.26 -32.97 -9.16
N ILE A 201 0.15 -33.42 -8.56
CA ILE A 201 -0.79 -34.41 -9.12
C ILE A 201 -2.12 -33.73 -9.54
N ALA A 202 -2.05 -32.54 -10.11
CA ALA A 202 -3.20 -31.87 -10.74
C ALA A 202 -3.45 -32.47 -12.14
N SER A 203 -4.30 -33.50 -12.21
CA SER A 203 -4.77 -34.09 -13.48
C SER A 203 -5.57 -33.05 -14.28
N ASN A 204 -5.18 -32.81 -15.53
CA ASN A 204 -5.79 -31.82 -16.42
C ASN A 204 -5.72 -32.25 -17.89
N ASP A 205 -6.66 -31.80 -18.73
CA ASP A 205 -6.42 -31.70 -20.17
C ASP A 205 -5.36 -30.61 -20.42
N THR A 206 -4.18 -31.04 -20.86
CA THR A 206 -3.04 -30.16 -21.15
C THR A 206 -3.33 -29.19 -22.28
N LYS A 207 -4.25 -29.50 -23.22
CA LYS A 207 -4.62 -28.60 -24.32
C LYS A 207 -5.44 -27.42 -23.81
N GLN A 208 -6.53 -27.67 -23.09
CA GLN A 208 -7.35 -26.59 -22.51
C GLN A 208 -6.52 -25.73 -21.53
N THR A 209 -5.66 -26.35 -20.70
CA THR A 209 -4.81 -25.60 -19.75
C THR A 209 -3.88 -24.64 -20.50
N THR A 210 -3.31 -25.11 -21.61
CA THR A 210 -2.39 -24.33 -22.45
C THR A 210 -3.11 -23.21 -23.21
N SER A 211 -4.39 -23.37 -23.60
CA SER A 211 -5.18 -22.28 -24.20
C SER A 211 -5.40 -21.15 -23.20
N LEU A 212 -5.98 -21.46 -22.03
CA LEU A 212 -6.31 -20.47 -21.00
C LEU A 212 -5.05 -19.73 -20.49
N ALA A 213 -3.91 -20.44 -20.38
CA ALA A 213 -2.63 -19.82 -20.02
C ALA A 213 -2.11 -18.86 -21.10
N LYS A 214 -2.22 -19.22 -22.39
CA LYS A 214 -1.84 -18.34 -23.52
C LYS A 214 -2.75 -17.13 -23.65
N GLU A 215 -4.05 -17.29 -23.41
CA GLU A 215 -5.00 -16.18 -23.41
C GLU A 215 -4.66 -15.16 -22.32
N LEU A 216 -4.39 -15.60 -21.09
CA LEU A 216 -3.92 -14.73 -20.00
C LEU A 216 -2.57 -14.06 -20.31
N GLN A 217 -1.65 -14.76 -20.98
CA GLN A 217 -0.37 -14.18 -21.43
C GLN A 217 -0.58 -13.11 -22.52
N ASN A 218 -1.52 -13.32 -23.45
CA ASN A 218 -1.91 -12.32 -24.44
C ASN A 218 -2.60 -11.09 -23.78
N ASP A 219 -3.36 -11.31 -22.70
CA ASP A 219 -3.94 -10.25 -21.84
C ASP A 219 -2.89 -9.54 -20.93
N GLY A 220 -1.60 -9.86 -21.11
CA GLY A 220 -0.46 -9.20 -20.45
C GLY A 220 -0.14 -9.70 -19.04
N VAL A 221 -0.48 -10.96 -18.72
CA VAL A 221 -0.23 -11.58 -17.41
C VAL A 221 1.01 -12.48 -17.45
N ASP A 222 2.04 -12.12 -16.68
CA ASP A 222 3.20 -12.99 -16.40
C ASP A 222 2.76 -14.13 -15.45
N ILE A 223 2.70 -15.37 -15.94
CA ILE A 223 2.29 -16.54 -15.15
C ILE A 223 3.53 -17.25 -14.58
N PHE A 224 3.50 -17.52 -13.27
CA PHE A 224 4.50 -18.31 -12.54
C PHE A 224 3.83 -19.48 -11.83
N LEU A 225 4.52 -20.61 -11.75
CA LEU A 225 3.98 -21.85 -11.18
C LEU A 225 4.97 -22.49 -10.19
N LEU A 226 4.53 -22.74 -8.96
CA LEU A 226 5.26 -23.49 -7.94
C LEU A 226 4.53 -24.81 -7.64
N THR A 227 5.06 -25.92 -8.15
CA THR A 227 4.50 -27.26 -7.93
C THR A 227 5.11 -27.91 -6.69
N VAL A 228 4.28 -28.46 -5.80
CA VAL A 228 4.70 -29.18 -4.60
C VAL A 228 4.50 -30.69 -4.77
N GLY A 229 5.57 -31.46 -4.62
CA GLY A 229 5.58 -32.93 -4.57
C GLY A 229 6.55 -33.60 -5.54
N LYS A 230 6.83 -34.89 -5.27
CA LYS A 230 7.82 -35.72 -5.98
C LYS A 230 7.41 -36.12 -7.41
N HIS A 231 6.12 -36.13 -7.75
CA HIS A 231 5.61 -36.66 -9.03
C HIS A 231 4.77 -35.62 -9.78
N VAL A 232 5.44 -34.71 -10.52
CA VAL A 232 4.76 -33.77 -11.40
C VAL A 232 4.39 -34.46 -12.72
N THR A 233 3.10 -34.61 -12.99
CA THR A 233 2.56 -35.20 -14.23
C THR A 233 2.09 -34.15 -15.24
N ILE A 234 2.30 -32.86 -14.95
CA ILE A 234 2.00 -31.74 -15.84
C ILE A 234 2.99 -31.74 -17.01
N ASP A 235 2.53 -31.54 -18.24
CA ASP A 235 3.38 -31.33 -19.43
C ASP A 235 3.99 -29.91 -19.42
N MET A 236 4.92 -29.71 -18.50
CA MET A 236 5.43 -28.40 -18.07
C MET A 236 6.10 -27.56 -19.18
N PRO A 237 6.83 -28.12 -20.17
CA PRO A 237 7.50 -27.31 -21.21
C PRO A 237 6.54 -26.52 -22.10
N ASN A 238 5.32 -27.02 -22.35
CA ASN A 238 4.40 -26.46 -23.33
C ASN A 238 3.44 -25.41 -22.77
N MET A 239 3.25 -25.37 -21.44
CA MET A 239 2.27 -24.48 -20.79
C MET A 239 2.74 -23.03 -20.60
N VAL A 240 4.06 -22.75 -20.54
CA VAL A 240 4.55 -21.42 -20.12
C VAL A 240 5.75 -20.94 -20.96
N ILE A 241 5.49 -20.19 -22.02
CA ILE A 241 6.52 -19.47 -22.81
C ILE A 241 6.26 -17.95 -22.75
N GLY A 242 6.25 -17.42 -21.53
CA GLY A 242 6.27 -15.97 -21.28
C GLY A 242 7.67 -15.39 -21.48
N LYS A 243 8.02 -14.94 -22.69
CA LYS A 243 9.23 -14.12 -22.89
C LYS A 243 9.11 -12.85 -22.03
N PRO A 244 10.17 -12.44 -21.29
CA PRO A 244 11.57 -12.83 -21.45
C PRO A 244 12.05 -14.03 -20.59
N PHE A 245 11.20 -14.61 -19.73
CA PHE A 245 11.66 -15.50 -18.65
C PHE A 245 11.88 -16.95 -19.09
N LYS A 246 13.12 -17.44 -18.93
CA LYS A 246 13.53 -18.80 -19.34
C LYS A 246 13.06 -19.92 -18.39
N ARG A 247 12.66 -19.60 -17.15
CA ARG A 247 12.21 -20.56 -16.12
C ARG A 247 11.14 -19.93 -15.20
N PRO A 248 9.87 -19.85 -15.63
CA PRO A 248 8.75 -19.36 -14.81
C PRO A 248 8.13 -20.46 -13.91
N ILE A 249 8.64 -21.69 -13.98
CA ILE A 249 8.14 -22.84 -13.22
C ILE A 249 9.20 -23.31 -12.22
N PHE A 250 8.74 -23.64 -11.02
CA PHE A 250 9.53 -24.05 -9.87
C PHE A 250 8.92 -25.32 -9.25
N GLN A 251 9.74 -26.22 -8.72
CA GLN A 251 9.28 -27.44 -8.05
C GLN A 251 10.00 -27.61 -6.70
N VAL A 252 9.26 -28.06 -5.69
CA VAL A 252 9.81 -28.52 -4.40
C VAL A 252 9.24 -29.90 -4.05
N ASN A 253 9.99 -30.71 -3.28
CA ASN A 253 9.61 -32.10 -2.99
C ASN A 253 8.48 -32.21 -1.96
N SER A 254 8.39 -31.24 -1.04
CA SER A 254 7.42 -31.21 0.05
C SER A 254 7.03 -29.77 0.42
N PHE A 255 5.85 -29.59 1.02
CA PHE A 255 5.48 -28.32 1.67
C PHE A 255 6.48 -27.90 2.75
N ARG A 256 7.22 -28.85 3.34
CA ARG A 256 8.29 -28.60 4.32
C ARG A 256 9.54 -27.94 3.73
N ASP A 257 9.72 -27.96 2.41
CA ASP A 257 10.82 -27.25 1.75
C ASP A 257 10.51 -25.74 1.57
N LEU A 258 9.24 -25.33 1.66
CA LEU A 258 8.82 -23.95 1.41
C LEU A 258 9.52 -22.92 2.33
N PRO A 259 9.65 -23.12 3.65
CA PRO A 259 10.40 -22.18 4.50
C PRO A 259 11.90 -22.10 4.16
N ARG A 260 12.49 -23.18 3.61
CA ARG A 260 13.89 -23.18 3.13
C ARG A 260 14.01 -22.39 1.83
N LEU A 261 13.06 -22.55 0.91
CA LEU A 261 12.97 -21.79 -0.32
C LEU A 261 12.79 -20.29 -0.04
N ALA A 262 11.85 -19.92 0.83
CA ALA A 262 11.64 -18.54 1.27
C ALA A 262 12.91 -17.91 1.86
N LYS A 263 13.54 -18.59 2.84
CA LYS A 263 14.81 -18.12 3.43
C LYS A 263 15.92 -17.93 2.39
N SER A 264 15.97 -18.74 1.34
CA SER A 264 16.98 -18.61 0.29
C SER A 264 16.81 -17.35 -0.58
N PHE A 265 15.57 -16.87 -0.75
CA PHE A 265 15.29 -15.71 -1.58
C PHE A 265 15.11 -14.40 -0.82
N LYS A 266 15.29 -14.39 0.52
CA LYS A 266 15.17 -13.16 1.31
C LYS A 266 16.15 -12.08 0.82
N GLY A 267 15.64 -10.88 0.53
CA GLY A 267 16.36 -9.74 -0.03
C GLY A 267 16.81 -9.90 -1.49
N LYS A 268 16.25 -10.86 -2.26
CA LYS A 268 16.56 -11.05 -3.68
C LYS A 268 15.67 -10.21 -4.60
N GLY A 269 14.51 -9.75 -4.14
CA GLY A 269 13.63 -8.78 -4.80
C GLY A 269 13.90 -7.37 -4.29
N LEU A 270 12.94 -6.80 -3.56
CA LEU A 270 13.15 -5.63 -2.71
C LEU A 270 13.94 -6.06 -1.46
N ASN A 271 15.17 -5.56 -1.31
CA ASN A 271 15.86 -5.68 -0.03
C ASN A 271 15.24 -4.74 1.00
N ARG A 272 14.28 -5.25 1.77
CA ARG A 272 13.54 -4.50 2.80
C ARG A 272 14.04 -4.79 4.23
N SER A 273 15.35 -5.02 4.39
CA SER A 273 16.00 -5.01 5.70
C SER A 273 16.42 -3.60 6.09
N CYS A 274 16.49 -3.34 7.39
CA CYS A 274 17.15 -2.17 7.97
C CYS A 274 18.47 -2.60 8.65
N SER A 275 19.37 -1.65 8.92
CA SER A 275 20.74 -1.95 9.41
C SER A 275 21.16 -1.15 10.63
N ILE A 276 20.26 -0.31 11.15
CA ILE A 276 20.47 0.55 12.32
C ILE A 276 19.21 0.41 13.15
N GLU A 277 19.33 -0.17 14.35
CA GLU A 277 18.22 -0.30 15.30
C GLU A 277 17.73 1.08 15.76
N GLY A 278 16.45 1.22 16.09
CA GLY A 278 15.81 2.52 16.29
C GLY A 278 15.10 3.01 15.01
N PHE A 279 15.05 4.32 14.75
CA PHE A 279 14.27 4.85 13.62
C PHE A 279 15.02 4.81 12.28
N SER A 280 14.34 4.27 11.28
CA SER A 280 14.80 4.24 9.88
C SER A 280 13.60 4.47 8.95
N TYR A 281 13.86 4.62 7.64
CA TYR A 281 12.82 4.92 6.65
C TYR A 281 12.66 3.75 5.66
N ASP A 282 11.41 3.36 5.39
CA ASP A 282 11.11 2.35 4.37
C ASP A 282 11.15 2.93 2.95
N GLU A 283 10.91 2.09 1.95
CA GLU A 283 11.04 2.48 0.56
C GLU A 283 9.96 3.49 0.08
N CYS A 284 8.96 3.77 0.91
CA CYS A 284 7.90 4.76 0.70
C CYS A 284 8.00 5.94 1.71
N ASP A 285 9.22 6.26 2.15
CA ASP A 285 9.60 7.33 3.08
C ASP A 285 8.77 7.30 4.40
N ARG A 286 8.25 6.13 4.83
CA ARG A 286 7.59 5.98 6.14
C ARG A 286 8.63 5.83 7.24
N ARG A 287 8.46 6.50 8.38
CA ARG A 287 9.32 6.36 9.56
C ARG A 287 8.93 5.08 10.31
N CYS A 288 9.83 4.13 10.39
CA CYS A 288 9.62 2.81 10.97
C CYS A 288 10.61 2.56 12.11
N ARG A 289 10.25 1.71 13.06
CA ARG A 289 11.20 1.15 14.04
C ARG A 289 11.90 -0.07 13.43
N CYS A 290 13.20 0.01 13.27
CA CYS A 290 14.05 -1.15 12.97
C CYS A 290 14.24 -1.97 14.24
N ILE A 291 13.86 -3.25 14.18
CA ILE A 291 14.04 -4.22 15.26
C ILE A 291 14.58 -5.52 14.64
N ASN A 292 15.76 -5.97 15.10
CA ASN A 292 16.48 -7.12 14.55
C ASN A 292 16.58 -7.08 13.01
N GLY A 293 16.95 -5.91 12.47
CA GLY A 293 17.08 -5.68 11.02
C GLY A 293 15.77 -5.75 10.22
N THR A 294 14.61 -5.82 10.88
CA THR A 294 13.28 -5.85 10.26
C THR A 294 12.53 -4.56 10.54
N PHE A 295 11.89 -3.98 9.52
CA PHE A 295 11.02 -2.81 9.71
C PHE A 295 9.72 -3.20 10.42
N THR A 296 9.44 -2.52 11.51
CA THR A 296 8.20 -2.59 12.27
C THR A 296 7.61 -1.18 12.41
N ASP A 297 6.33 -1.11 12.76
CA ASP A 297 5.71 0.13 13.25
C ASP A 297 5.92 1.37 12.37
N CYS A 298 5.52 1.24 11.10
CA CYS A 298 5.77 2.21 10.04
C CYS A 298 4.70 3.31 9.94
N HIS A 299 5.12 4.55 10.19
CA HIS A 299 4.29 5.75 10.24
C HIS A 299 4.47 6.63 9.00
N ARG A 300 3.36 7.20 8.51
CA ARG A 300 3.37 8.33 7.58
C ARG A 300 3.62 9.61 8.35
N ILE A 301 4.60 10.41 7.95
CA ILE A 301 4.94 11.66 8.63
C ILE A 301 4.37 12.86 7.89
N ARG A 302 3.49 13.63 8.54
CA ARG A 302 3.02 14.93 8.08
C ARG A 302 3.90 16.02 8.71
N LYS A 303 4.43 16.93 7.90
CA LYS A 303 5.40 17.96 8.29
C LYS A 303 4.83 19.35 8.04
N ASP A 304 5.35 20.37 8.73
CA ASP A 304 5.02 21.77 8.43
C ASP A 304 5.44 22.12 6.99
N PHE A 305 4.50 22.56 6.16
CA PHE A 305 4.69 22.98 4.78
C PHE A 305 5.83 23.98 4.66
N MET A 306 5.94 24.94 5.58
CA MET A 306 6.93 26.00 5.54
C MET A 306 8.33 25.51 5.95
N GLU A 307 8.42 24.46 6.76
CA GLU A 307 9.69 24.03 7.36
C GLU A 307 10.26 22.73 6.77
N MET A 308 9.41 21.90 6.14
CA MET A 308 9.79 20.64 5.48
C MET A 308 10.82 20.85 4.34
N PRO A 309 11.64 19.83 4.03
CA PRO A 309 12.62 19.89 2.95
C PRO A 309 12.01 20.26 1.59
N LEU A 310 12.69 21.16 0.86
CA LEU A 310 12.16 21.71 -0.40
C LEU A 310 11.90 20.63 -1.46
N GLU A 311 12.66 19.52 -1.50
CA GLU A 311 12.40 18.43 -2.44
C GLU A 311 11.12 17.64 -2.10
N GLU A 312 10.82 17.44 -0.81
CA GLU A 312 9.54 16.86 -0.38
C GLU A 312 8.36 17.80 -0.72
N ARG A 313 8.56 19.11 -0.53
CA ARG A 313 7.56 20.13 -0.87
C ARG A 313 7.27 20.19 -2.38
N ARG A 314 8.31 20.17 -3.22
CA ARG A 314 8.20 20.03 -4.69
C ARG A 314 7.52 18.72 -5.08
N ARG A 315 7.79 17.61 -4.37
CA ARG A 315 7.14 16.31 -4.59
C ARG A 315 5.64 16.40 -4.31
N TYR A 316 5.23 17.00 -3.18
CA TYR A 316 3.83 17.26 -2.86
C TYR A 316 3.14 18.13 -3.92
N VAL A 317 3.68 19.30 -4.23
CA VAL A 317 3.12 20.23 -5.23
C VAL A 317 3.00 19.57 -6.62
N LYS A 318 4.03 18.84 -7.06
CA LYS A 318 4.01 18.08 -8.32
C LYS A 318 2.91 17.01 -8.33
N VAL A 319 2.78 16.24 -7.24
CA VAL A 319 1.79 15.17 -7.14
C VAL A 319 0.37 15.71 -7.04
N LEU A 320 0.16 16.83 -6.33
CA LEU A 320 -1.10 17.56 -6.30
C LEU A 320 -1.53 18.01 -7.70
N LYS A 321 -0.60 18.55 -8.50
CA LYS A 321 -0.86 18.86 -9.91
C LYS A 321 -1.16 17.63 -10.75
N VAL A 322 -0.49 16.49 -10.53
CA VAL A 322 -0.79 15.25 -11.26
C VAL A 322 -2.21 14.75 -10.93
N VAL A 323 -2.60 14.65 -9.65
CA VAL A 323 -3.93 14.11 -9.31
C VAL A 323 -5.07 15.00 -9.79
N SER A 324 -4.86 16.32 -9.89
CA SER A 324 -5.88 17.28 -10.33
C SER A 324 -5.96 17.49 -11.85
N THR A 325 -4.98 17.03 -12.63
CA THR A 325 -4.92 17.31 -14.10
C THR A 325 -4.72 16.09 -14.98
N GLN A 326 -4.38 14.91 -14.44
CA GLN A 326 -4.04 13.73 -15.24
C GLN A 326 -4.98 12.55 -14.97
N ASP A 327 -5.52 11.98 -16.05
CA ASP A 327 -6.28 10.72 -15.99
C ASP A 327 -5.34 9.54 -15.63
N PRO A 328 -5.80 8.51 -14.90
CA PRO A 328 -7.16 8.34 -14.35
C PRO A 328 -7.40 9.08 -13.03
N TYR A 329 -6.40 9.77 -12.48
CA TYR A 329 -6.44 10.36 -11.14
C TYR A 329 -7.42 11.53 -11.04
N LYS A 330 -7.53 12.36 -12.09
CA LYS A 330 -8.41 13.54 -12.13
C LYS A 330 -9.85 13.22 -11.76
N LYS A 331 -10.41 12.13 -12.29
CA LYS A 331 -11.79 11.71 -11.99
C LYS A 331 -12.01 11.38 -10.52
N THR A 332 -10.97 10.89 -9.82
CA THR A 332 -11.02 10.68 -8.37
C THR A 332 -10.80 11.98 -7.60
N TYR A 333 -9.91 12.88 -8.04
CA TYR A 333 -9.72 14.21 -7.44
C TYR A 333 -11.00 15.06 -7.53
N ASP A 334 -11.63 15.10 -8.70
CA ASP A 334 -12.88 15.82 -8.96
C ASP A 334 -14.04 15.24 -8.12
N LEU A 335 -14.10 13.91 -7.93
CA LEU A 335 -15.07 13.28 -7.04
C LEU A 335 -14.80 13.60 -5.56
N VAL A 336 -13.54 13.57 -5.11
CA VAL A 336 -13.16 13.85 -3.71
C VAL A 336 -13.41 15.31 -3.37
N THR A 337 -12.95 16.26 -4.19
CA THR A 337 -13.19 17.71 -3.99
C THR A 337 -14.68 18.03 -3.87
N ARG A 338 -15.53 17.39 -4.69
CA ARG A 338 -16.99 17.58 -4.67
C ARG A 338 -17.70 17.02 -3.42
N LEU A 339 -17.05 16.23 -2.57
CA LEU A 339 -17.65 15.77 -1.32
C LEU A 339 -17.87 16.90 -0.30
N HIS A 340 -17.01 17.92 -0.32
CA HIS A 340 -17.07 19.04 0.64
C HIS A 340 -18.34 19.89 0.49
N PRO A 341 -18.60 20.57 -0.67
CA PRO A 341 -19.83 21.34 -0.85
C PRO A 341 -21.08 20.47 -0.79
N LYS A 342 -21.01 19.20 -1.21
CA LYS A 342 -22.16 18.29 -1.20
C LYS A 342 -22.73 18.03 0.22
N PHE A 343 -21.92 18.20 1.26
CA PHE A 343 -22.32 17.93 2.65
C PHE A 343 -22.00 19.09 3.60
N PHE A 344 -21.80 20.30 3.07
CA PHE A 344 -21.23 21.46 3.76
C PHE A 344 -21.91 21.73 5.11
N ASP A 345 -23.24 21.84 5.11
CA ASP A 345 -24.09 22.15 6.28
C ASP A 345 -23.98 21.12 7.41
N ILE A 346 -23.53 19.89 7.10
CA ILE A 346 -23.45 18.75 8.02
C ILE A 346 -22.02 18.56 8.51
N ILE A 347 -21.02 18.67 7.62
CA ILE A 347 -19.61 18.42 7.94
C ILE A 347 -18.99 19.54 8.78
N HIS A 348 -19.58 20.74 8.78
CA HIS A 348 -19.19 21.86 9.64
C HIS A 348 -19.92 21.89 10.99
N GLN A 349 -20.71 20.86 11.31
CA GLN A 349 -21.30 20.68 12.63
C GLN A 349 -20.38 19.89 13.56
N ARG A 350 -20.44 20.20 14.86
CA ARG A 350 -19.66 19.56 15.94
C ARG A 350 -19.65 18.02 15.89
N PRO A 351 -20.76 17.30 15.60
CA PRO A 351 -20.77 15.83 15.53
C PRO A 351 -19.88 15.22 14.44
N PHE A 352 -19.55 15.97 13.38
CA PHE A 352 -18.83 15.45 12.21
C PHE A 352 -17.49 16.11 11.95
N PHE A 353 -17.32 17.40 12.27
CA PHE A 353 -16.19 18.23 11.84
C PHE A 353 -14.81 17.54 11.91
N PHE A 354 -14.33 17.23 13.12
CA PHE A 354 -13.01 16.63 13.30
C PHE A 354 -12.84 15.25 12.64
N PRO A 355 -13.69 14.22 12.92
CA PRO A 355 -13.50 12.90 12.31
C PRO A 355 -13.77 12.88 10.80
N TRP A 356 -14.66 13.74 10.28
CA TRP A 356 -14.91 13.86 8.84
C TRP A 356 -13.70 14.47 8.13
N HIS A 357 -13.17 15.60 8.61
CA HIS A 357 -12.01 16.23 7.98
C HIS A 357 -10.73 15.37 8.10
N ARG A 358 -10.55 14.63 9.21
CA ARG A 358 -9.49 13.61 9.31
C ARG A 358 -9.67 12.46 8.30
N TRP A 359 -10.89 11.95 8.11
CA TRP A 359 -11.18 10.99 7.05
C TRP A 359 -10.96 11.56 5.64
N TYR A 360 -11.29 12.83 5.43
CA TYR A 360 -11.14 13.54 4.17
C TYR A 360 -9.65 13.69 3.80
N LEU A 361 -8.82 14.12 4.76
CA LEU A 361 -7.36 14.10 4.65
C LEU A 361 -6.82 12.69 4.40
N PHE A 362 -7.39 11.65 5.02
CA PHE A 362 -7.00 10.25 4.81
C PHE A 362 -7.28 9.77 3.37
N ILE A 363 -8.48 10.00 2.81
CA ILE A 363 -8.79 9.58 1.43
C ILE A 363 -7.99 10.39 0.41
N PHE A 364 -7.76 11.69 0.66
CA PHE A 364 -6.97 12.55 -0.20
C PHE A 364 -5.48 12.18 -0.19
N GLU A 365 -4.89 11.95 0.98
CA GLU A 365 -3.50 11.48 1.07
C GLU A 365 -3.32 10.11 0.41
N ASN A 366 -4.31 9.23 0.54
CA ASN A 366 -4.32 7.96 -0.18
C ASN A 366 -4.38 8.16 -1.71
N LEU A 367 -5.12 9.14 -2.23
CA LEU A 367 -5.11 9.51 -3.65
C LEU A 367 -3.74 10.04 -4.10
N LEU A 368 -3.11 10.96 -3.37
CA LEU A 368 -1.74 11.43 -3.66
C LEU A 368 -0.74 10.26 -3.71
N ARG A 369 -0.87 9.30 -2.78
CA ARG A 369 -0.01 8.10 -2.69
C ARG A 369 -0.24 7.06 -3.79
N HIS A 370 -1.30 7.19 -4.62
CA HIS A 370 -1.44 6.45 -5.88
C HIS A 370 -0.53 6.99 -7.01
N VAL A 371 0.02 8.20 -6.86
CA VAL A 371 1.05 8.74 -7.77
C VAL A 371 2.43 8.39 -7.22
N ASP A 372 2.74 8.84 -6.00
CA ASP A 372 4.03 8.64 -5.32
C ASP A 372 3.79 8.26 -3.84
N CYS A 373 4.16 7.04 -3.46
CA CYS A 373 3.93 6.51 -2.10
C CYS A 373 4.72 7.24 -1.01
N ARG A 374 5.60 8.18 -1.36
CA ARG A 374 6.40 8.97 -0.41
C ARG A 374 5.80 10.35 -0.12
N VAL A 375 4.57 10.62 -0.59
CA VAL A 375 3.83 11.85 -0.27
C VAL A 375 2.93 11.63 0.94
N THR A 376 2.86 12.64 1.79
CA THR A 376 1.87 12.84 2.86
C THR A 376 1.24 14.22 2.67
N VAL A 377 0.15 14.52 3.37
CA VAL A 377 -0.39 15.90 3.36
C VAL A 377 0.40 16.73 4.38
N PRO A 378 1.18 17.74 3.97
CA PRO A 378 1.84 18.65 4.91
C PRO A 378 0.81 19.58 5.56
N TYR A 379 1.03 19.96 6.81
CA TYR A 379 0.19 20.93 7.51
C TYR A 379 0.79 22.34 7.37
N TRP A 380 -0.04 23.38 7.37
CA TRP A 380 0.46 24.76 7.36
C TRP A 380 0.27 25.37 8.74
N ASN A 381 1.37 25.57 9.47
CA ASN A 381 1.33 26.31 10.74
C ASN A 381 1.21 27.83 10.47
N TRP A 382 0.01 28.25 10.07
CA TRP A 382 -0.29 29.66 9.81
C TRP A 382 -0.25 30.50 11.09
N ALA A 383 -0.54 29.95 12.26
CA ALA A 383 -0.41 30.64 13.55
C ALA A 383 1.04 31.11 13.82
N ARG A 384 2.03 30.28 13.49
CA ARG A 384 3.47 30.63 13.47
C ARG A 384 3.83 31.64 12.38
N ALA A 385 3.08 31.69 11.28
CA ALA A 385 3.23 32.72 10.24
C ALA A 385 2.67 34.09 10.69
N VAL A 386 1.55 34.09 11.42
CA VAL A 386 0.96 35.27 12.07
C VAL A 386 1.91 35.84 13.11
N SER A 387 2.34 35.03 14.09
CA SER A 387 3.29 35.44 15.15
C SER A 387 4.66 35.92 14.64
N ARG A 388 4.97 35.72 13.35
CA ARG A 388 6.23 36.14 12.70
C ARG A 388 6.00 37.13 11.55
N ASN A 389 4.83 37.78 11.51
CA ASN A 389 4.38 38.75 10.51
C ASN A 389 4.75 38.37 9.06
N ARG A 390 4.43 37.13 8.67
CA ARG A 390 4.77 36.57 7.35
C ARG A 390 3.61 35.85 6.66
N LEU A 391 2.40 35.92 7.20
CA LEU A 391 1.19 35.23 6.71
C LEU A 391 0.98 35.38 5.20
N TRP A 392 1.11 36.60 4.68
CA TRP A 392 0.92 36.96 3.26
C TRP A 392 2.23 37.11 2.48
N ARG A 393 3.37 36.74 3.06
CA ARG A 393 4.68 36.88 2.42
C ARG A 393 4.87 35.80 1.36
N ALA A 394 5.48 36.16 0.23
CA ALA A 394 5.72 35.26 -0.91
C ALA A 394 7.19 35.31 -1.43
N THR A 395 8.07 36.04 -0.73
CA THR A 395 9.42 36.37 -1.19
C THR A 395 10.48 35.38 -0.73
N ASP A 396 10.25 34.68 0.37
CA ASP A 396 11.17 33.68 0.93
C ASP A 396 10.91 32.32 0.27
N ILE A 397 11.97 31.53 0.07
CA ILE A 397 11.89 30.15 -0.47
C ILE A 397 11.17 29.20 0.49
N ARG A 398 10.96 29.60 1.76
CA ARG A 398 10.15 28.86 2.73
C ARG A 398 8.68 29.28 2.79
N ASP A 399 8.29 30.43 2.22
CA ASP A 399 6.90 30.90 2.25
C ASP A 399 5.95 29.96 1.49
N ILE A 400 4.72 29.77 1.99
CA ILE A 400 3.70 28.95 1.33
C ILE A 400 3.28 29.53 -0.03
N TRP A 401 3.21 30.86 -0.12
CA TRP A 401 2.77 31.58 -1.32
C TRP A 401 3.87 31.78 -2.39
N ASN A 402 5.06 31.19 -2.21
CA ASN A 402 6.18 31.37 -3.12
C ASN A 402 5.80 30.99 -4.58
N PRO A 403 6.14 31.81 -5.60
CA PRO A 403 5.79 31.54 -7.00
C PRO A 403 6.65 30.46 -7.68
N GLY A 404 7.64 29.89 -6.98
CA GLY A 404 8.45 28.77 -7.46
C GLY A 404 7.72 27.42 -7.41
N PRO A 405 8.36 26.33 -7.88
CA PRO A 405 7.75 24.98 -8.01
C PRO A 405 7.52 24.25 -6.66
N HIS A 406 7.54 24.99 -5.55
CA HIS A 406 7.49 24.50 -4.17
C HIS A 406 6.47 25.27 -3.31
N GLY A 407 5.98 26.44 -3.74
CA GLY A 407 4.86 27.13 -3.11
C GLY A 407 3.54 26.91 -3.87
N LEU A 408 2.51 27.63 -3.45
CA LEU A 408 1.15 27.55 -3.99
C LEU A 408 0.76 28.75 -4.88
N GLY A 409 1.71 29.65 -5.16
CA GLY A 409 1.44 30.98 -5.74
C GLY A 409 0.82 31.95 -4.73
N GLY A 410 0.83 33.24 -5.04
CA GLY A 410 0.26 34.31 -4.22
C GLY A 410 -1.20 34.63 -4.52
N ASP A 411 -1.57 35.89 -4.30
CA ASP A 411 -2.94 36.40 -4.37
C ASP A 411 -3.53 36.48 -5.80
N GLY A 412 -4.83 36.79 -5.90
CA GLY A 412 -5.52 37.09 -7.13
C GLY A 412 -5.18 38.48 -7.70
N GLU A 413 -4.96 38.60 -9.00
CA GLU A 413 -4.69 39.90 -9.64
C GLU A 413 -6.01 40.62 -9.98
N GLY A 414 -6.54 41.40 -9.03
CA GLY A 414 -7.73 42.24 -9.22
C GLY A 414 -8.43 42.65 -7.91
N LYS A 415 -9.53 43.39 -8.02
CA LYS A 415 -10.37 43.81 -6.85
C LYS A 415 -11.55 42.86 -6.58
N SER A 416 -11.86 41.94 -7.49
CA SER A 416 -12.97 40.98 -7.34
C SER A 416 -12.60 39.80 -6.44
N ARG A 417 -13.57 39.18 -5.75
CA ARG A 417 -13.40 37.85 -5.13
C ARG A 417 -13.08 36.74 -6.18
N THR A 418 -13.45 36.97 -7.44
CA THR A 418 -13.18 36.07 -8.58
C THR A 418 -11.85 36.37 -9.31
N SER A 419 -10.96 37.20 -8.74
CA SER A 419 -9.68 37.56 -9.37
C SER A 419 -8.73 36.37 -9.43
N CYS A 420 -8.32 35.95 -10.64
CA CYS A 420 -7.46 34.78 -10.81
C CYS A 420 -6.06 34.96 -10.20
N VAL A 421 -5.53 33.91 -9.58
CA VAL A 421 -4.11 33.77 -9.24
C VAL A 421 -3.27 33.71 -10.54
N ARG A 422 -2.23 34.55 -10.63
CA ARG A 422 -1.41 34.71 -11.86
C ARG A 422 0.02 34.21 -11.79
N ASN A 423 0.51 33.84 -10.60
CA ASN A 423 1.85 33.29 -10.40
C ASN A 423 1.82 31.93 -9.67
N GLY A 424 2.97 31.26 -9.60
CA GLY A 424 3.09 29.97 -8.93
C GLY A 424 2.58 28.78 -9.73
N PRO A 425 2.63 27.56 -9.14
CA PRO A 425 2.30 26.33 -9.85
C PRO A 425 0.83 26.20 -10.25
N PHE A 426 -0.08 26.90 -9.55
CA PHE A 426 -1.54 26.79 -9.70
C PHE A 426 -2.18 27.98 -10.43
N GLN A 427 -1.37 28.87 -11.02
CA GLN A 427 -1.88 30.01 -11.78
C GLN A 427 -2.81 29.63 -12.94
N ALA A 428 -3.72 30.55 -13.27
CA ALA A 428 -4.53 30.49 -14.48
C ALA A 428 -3.66 30.21 -15.73
N GLY A 429 -4.12 29.29 -16.59
CA GLY A 429 -3.42 28.87 -17.81
C GLY A 429 -2.28 27.86 -17.61
N LYS A 430 -1.83 27.59 -16.38
CA LYS A 430 -0.90 26.48 -16.07
C LYS A 430 -1.52 25.39 -15.20
N TRP A 431 -2.72 25.62 -14.68
CA TRP A 431 -3.54 24.70 -13.91
C TRP A 431 -5.01 25.11 -14.07
N SER A 432 -5.92 24.19 -13.74
CA SER A 432 -7.37 24.36 -13.79
C SER A 432 -8.01 23.75 -12.55
N LEU A 433 -9.09 24.36 -12.09
CA LEU A 433 -9.99 23.77 -11.08
C LEU A 433 -10.64 22.47 -11.60
N PRO A 434 -11.27 21.66 -10.72
CA PRO A 434 -12.14 20.55 -11.10
C PRO A 434 -13.16 20.89 -12.19
N GLU A 435 -13.49 19.92 -13.06
CA GLU A 435 -14.37 20.16 -14.24
C GLU A 435 -15.84 20.45 -13.90
N TRP A 436 -16.25 20.23 -12.65
CA TRP A 436 -17.61 20.45 -12.18
C TRP A 436 -17.86 21.88 -11.67
N LEU A 437 -16.85 22.75 -11.68
CA LEU A 437 -16.93 24.15 -11.26
C LEU A 437 -17.13 25.10 -12.44
N PHE A 438 -17.94 26.15 -12.24
CA PHE A 438 -18.11 27.23 -13.20
C PHE A 438 -16.93 28.22 -13.22
N SER A 439 -16.11 28.27 -12.16
CA SER A 439 -14.94 29.15 -12.10
C SER A 439 -13.83 28.67 -13.03
N LYS A 440 -13.28 29.59 -13.82
CA LYS A 440 -12.25 29.34 -14.84
C LYS A 440 -10.82 29.27 -14.28
N CYS A 441 -10.62 29.62 -13.01
CA CYS A 441 -9.30 29.75 -12.38
C CYS A 441 -9.40 29.69 -10.86
N LEU A 442 -8.30 29.31 -10.21
CA LEU A 442 -8.12 29.57 -8.77
C LEU A 442 -8.18 31.07 -8.52
N SER A 443 -9.07 31.51 -7.63
CA SER A 443 -9.11 32.89 -7.13
C SER A 443 -8.71 32.94 -5.66
N ARG A 444 -8.11 34.06 -5.27
CA ARG A 444 -7.76 34.43 -3.90
C ARG A 444 -7.98 35.93 -3.74
N ARG A 445 -8.17 36.38 -2.51
CA ARG A 445 -8.21 37.80 -2.16
C ARG A 445 -7.77 37.95 -0.70
N PHE A 446 -6.46 38.04 -0.49
CA PHE A 446 -5.86 38.13 0.84
C PHE A 446 -6.39 39.36 1.59
N ASP A 447 -7.16 39.14 2.65
CA ASP A 447 -7.68 40.23 3.48
C ASP A 447 -6.80 40.42 4.72
N HIS A 448 -5.95 41.44 4.63
CA HIS A 448 -5.00 41.85 5.66
C HIS A 448 -5.66 42.35 6.97
N ARG A 449 -6.99 42.45 7.04
CA ARG A 449 -7.74 42.92 8.21
C ARG A 449 -8.20 41.79 9.14
N TYR A 450 -8.20 40.53 8.68
CA TYR A 450 -8.61 39.40 9.53
C TYR A 450 -7.59 39.14 10.63
N TYR A 451 -8.06 39.15 11.87
CA TYR A 451 -7.26 38.81 13.04
C TYR A 451 -7.18 37.28 13.20
N LEU A 452 -6.17 36.68 12.58
CA LEU A 452 -5.95 35.23 12.74
C LEU A 452 -5.32 34.89 14.09
N PRO A 453 -5.73 33.77 14.72
CA PRO A 453 -5.10 33.27 15.95
C PRO A 453 -3.57 33.07 15.88
N SER A 454 -2.89 33.48 16.95
CA SER A 454 -1.42 33.44 17.07
C SER A 454 -0.91 32.08 17.58
N GLU A 455 0.41 31.84 17.45
CA GLU A 455 1.07 30.63 17.97
C GLU A 455 0.84 30.43 19.49
N GLU A 456 0.60 31.50 20.27
CA GLU A 456 0.30 31.38 21.70
C GLU A 456 -1.16 31.00 21.96
N TYR A 457 -2.12 31.55 21.22
CA TYR A 457 -3.53 31.11 21.28
C TYR A 457 -3.64 29.60 21.02
N VAL A 458 -2.88 29.08 20.05
CA VAL A 458 -2.85 27.63 19.75
C VAL A 458 -2.23 26.81 20.90
N LYS A 459 -1.26 27.35 21.64
CA LYS A 459 -0.74 26.70 22.84
C LYS A 459 -1.79 26.69 23.96
N ASP A 460 -2.45 27.81 24.23
CA ASP A 460 -3.47 27.91 25.28
C ASP A 460 -4.70 27.06 24.99
N LEU A 461 -5.17 27.03 23.74
CA LEU A 461 -6.26 26.16 23.31
C LEU A 461 -5.91 24.67 23.55
N LYS A 462 -4.66 24.27 23.27
CA LYS A 462 -4.18 22.90 23.53
C LYS A 462 -4.04 22.56 25.02
N LYS A 463 -3.90 23.54 25.92
CA LYS A 463 -3.85 23.32 27.39
C LYS A 463 -5.23 23.05 28.02
N LEU A 464 -6.34 23.20 27.26
CA LEU A 464 -7.69 23.00 27.78
C LEU A 464 -7.95 21.54 28.19
N SER A 465 -8.34 21.31 29.44
CA SER A 465 -8.74 19.99 29.97
C SER A 465 -9.85 19.33 29.14
N TRP A 466 -9.91 17.99 29.15
CA TRP A 466 -10.94 17.20 28.46
C TRP A 466 -12.39 17.57 28.87
N ARG A 467 -12.64 17.97 30.13
CA ARG A 467 -13.95 18.52 30.59
C ARG A 467 -14.35 19.77 29.77
N LYS A 468 -13.40 20.51 29.18
CA LYS A 468 -13.60 21.71 28.35
C LYS A 468 -13.59 21.43 26.83
N PHE A 469 -13.86 20.19 26.38
CA PHE A 469 -13.91 19.84 24.95
C PHE A 469 -14.78 20.79 24.11
N ARG A 470 -15.97 21.22 24.59
CA ARG A 470 -16.83 22.17 23.85
C ARG A 470 -16.12 23.49 23.51
N ALA A 471 -15.27 24.00 24.41
CA ALA A 471 -14.51 25.24 24.21
C ALA A 471 -13.32 25.03 23.27
N PHE A 472 -12.61 23.91 23.40
CA PHE A 472 -11.57 23.51 22.45
C PHE A 472 -12.12 23.39 21.02
N GLU A 473 -13.23 22.67 20.87
CA GLU A 473 -13.90 22.39 19.60
C GLU A 473 -14.41 23.66 18.91
N SER A 474 -15.09 24.54 19.66
CA SER A 474 -15.54 25.83 19.17
C SER A 474 -14.35 26.73 18.77
N GLY A 475 -13.28 26.74 19.58
CA GLY A 475 -12.02 27.43 19.28
C GLY A 475 -11.45 27.07 17.90
N VAL A 476 -11.33 25.77 17.61
CA VAL A 476 -10.83 25.31 16.30
C VAL A 476 -11.84 25.52 15.18
N ARG A 477 -13.13 25.21 15.39
CA ARG A 477 -14.13 25.15 14.30
C ARG A 477 -14.81 26.47 13.97
N ARG A 478 -15.16 27.31 14.95
CA ARG A 478 -15.87 28.58 14.68
C ARG A 478 -14.92 29.73 14.37
N TYR A 479 -13.72 29.72 14.94
CA TYR A 479 -12.71 30.77 14.77
C TYR A 479 -11.59 30.29 13.84
N MET A 480 -10.65 29.46 14.32
CA MET A 480 -9.43 29.10 13.59
C MET A 480 -9.65 28.57 12.16
N HIS A 481 -10.73 27.83 11.93
CA HIS A 481 -11.17 27.36 10.62
C HIS A 481 -11.70 28.49 9.74
N ASN A 482 -12.84 29.06 10.13
CA ASN A 482 -13.58 30.07 9.35
C ASN A 482 -12.71 31.31 9.07
N ASP A 483 -11.95 31.78 10.06
CA ASP A 483 -11.12 32.98 9.95
C ASP A 483 -10.07 32.84 8.85
N LEU A 484 -9.40 31.69 8.72
CA LEU A 484 -8.41 31.51 7.64
C LEU A 484 -9.06 31.32 6.27
N HIS A 485 -10.16 30.58 6.19
CA HIS A 485 -10.93 30.43 4.95
C HIS A 485 -11.32 31.81 4.39
N ASN A 486 -11.88 32.67 5.24
CA ASN A 486 -12.27 34.04 4.90
C ASN A 486 -11.06 34.95 4.62
N ALA A 487 -9.99 34.86 5.40
CA ALA A 487 -8.81 35.70 5.24
C ALA A 487 -8.03 35.43 3.94
N VAL A 488 -8.01 34.17 3.45
CA VAL A 488 -7.44 33.83 2.13
C VAL A 488 -8.39 34.26 1.01
N GLY A 489 -9.69 34.08 1.22
CA GLY A 489 -10.76 34.54 0.34
C GLY A 489 -10.75 33.89 -1.05
N GLY A 490 -11.67 34.33 -1.90
CA GLY A 490 -11.83 33.77 -3.24
C GLY A 490 -12.23 32.30 -3.14
N THR A 491 -11.53 31.39 -3.82
CA THR A 491 -11.90 29.97 -3.80
C THR A 491 -11.86 29.36 -2.39
N MET A 492 -11.15 29.94 -1.41
CA MET A 492 -11.17 29.46 -0.01
C MET A 492 -12.37 29.94 0.82
N SER A 493 -13.09 30.98 0.40
CA SER A 493 -14.26 31.52 1.14
C SER A 493 -15.62 30.91 0.72
N GLU A 494 -15.64 30.03 -0.28
CA GLU A 494 -16.86 29.38 -0.78
C GLU A 494 -16.89 27.89 -0.39
N ASP A 495 -18.07 27.25 -0.45
CA ASP A 495 -18.29 25.83 -0.14
C ASP A 495 -17.36 24.87 -0.89
N GLU A 496 -16.87 25.27 -2.07
CA GLU A 496 -15.98 24.46 -2.89
C GLU A 496 -14.49 24.58 -2.53
N SER A 497 -14.17 25.18 -1.37
CA SER A 497 -12.82 25.42 -0.84
C SER A 497 -11.86 24.25 -0.89
N ALA A 498 -12.34 23.01 -0.82
CA ALA A 498 -11.52 21.80 -1.01
C ALA A 498 -10.80 21.74 -2.38
N SER A 499 -11.27 22.53 -3.35
CA SER A 499 -10.65 22.70 -4.67
C SER A 499 -9.41 23.60 -4.64
N ALA A 500 -9.20 24.39 -3.60
CA ALA A 500 -7.99 25.19 -3.42
C ALA A 500 -6.81 24.32 -2.92
N PRO A 501 -5.57 24.51 -3.44
CA PRO A 501 -4.41 23.74 -3.01
C PRO A 501 -4.08 23.82 -1.51
N GLU A 502 -4.30 24.98 -0.90
CA GLU A 502 -4.00 25.32 0.50
C GLU A 502 -4.96 24.70 1.51
N PHE A 503 -6.20 24.41 1.13
CA PHE A 503 -7.24 23.80 1.98
C PHE A 503 -6.70 22.57 2.74
N TRP A 504 -6.01 21.71 2.01
CA TRP A 504 -5.48 20.43 2.52
C TRP A 504 -4.41 20.65 3.59
N SER A 505 -3.62 21.72 3.50
CA SER A 505 -2.63 22.08 4.51
C SER A 505 -3.21 22.88 5.66
N HIS A 506 -4.27 23.66 5.45
CA HIS A 506 -5.05 24.26 6.53
C HIS A 506 -5.70 23.18 7.40
N HIS A 507 -6.49 22.29 6.80
CA HIS A 507 -7.18 21.21 7.51
C HIS A 507 -6.22 20.23 8.18
N ALA A 508 -5.07 19.94 7.58
CA ALA A 508 -4.02 19.14 8.23
C ALA A 508 -3.41 19.85 9.47
N PHE A 509 -3.48 21.17 9.59
CA PHE A 509 -3.08 21.86 10.82
C PHE A 509 -4.17 21.83 11.90
N LEU A 510 -5.45 21.95 11.52
CA LEU A 510 -6.56 21.75 12.46
C LEU A 510 -6.57 20.31 13.01
N ASP A 511 -6.35 19.33 12.14
CA ASP A 511 -6.20 17.92 12.50
C ASP A 511 -4.96 17.66 13.38
N LYS A 512 -3.86 18.39 13.15
CA LYS A 512 -2.70 18.38 14.07
C LYS A 512 -3.08 18.92 15.44
N ILE A 513 -3.72 20.09 15.53
CA ILE A 513 -4.11 20.70 16.81
C ILE A 513 -5.01 19.75 17.61
N TRP A 514 -5.93 19.05 16.93
CA TRP A 514 -6.73 17.99 17.54
C TRP A 514 -5.89 16.79 17.97
N SER A 515 -4.97 16.29 17.14
CA SER A 515 -4.06 15.20 17.53
C SER A 515 -3.21 15.55 18.75
N ASP A 516 -2.60 16.74 18.76
CA ASP A 516 -1.80 17.24 19.88
C ASP A 516 -2.65 17.31 21.18
N TRP A 517 -3.93 17.69 21.06
CA TRP A 517 -4.86 17.73 22.19
C TRP A 517 -5.26 16.32 22.66
N GLN A 518 -5.51 15.39 21.73
CA GLN A 518 -5.82 13.98 22.03
C GLN A 518 -4.63 13.21 22.64
N ASP A 519 -3.39 13.59 22.31
CA ASP A 519 -2.17 12.95 22.82
C ASP A 519 -1.96 13.14 24.34
N HIS A 520 -2.70 14.04 25.01
CA HIS A 520 -2.76 14.13 26.48
C HIS A 520 -3.39 12.90 27.17
N GLY A 521 -4.01 11.98 26.43
CA GLY A 521 -4.38 10.64 26.92
C GLY A 521 -5.83 10.22 26.65
N PRO A 522 -6.26 9.04 27.14
CA PRO A 522 -7.54 8.43 26.78
C PRO A 522 -8.78 9.29 27.07
N LYS A 523 -8.79 10.03 28.21
CA LYS A 523 -9.88 10.97 28.56
C LYS A 523 -10.06 12.06 27.50
N TYR A 524 -8.97 12.55 26.89
CA TYR A 524 -8.99 13.51 25.77
C TYR A 524 -9.34 12.82 24.45
N LYS A 525 -8.64 11.73 24.12
CA LYS A 525 -8.80 10.98 22.86
C LYS A 525 -10.26 10.57 22.60
N PHE A 526 -11.04 10.30 23.65
CA PHE A 526 -12.43 9.84 23.54
C PHE A 526 -13.50 10.80 24.09
N ALA A 527 -13.17 12.06 24.37
CA ALA A 527 -14.02 13.03 25.09
C ALA A 527 -15.42 13.31 24.51
N TYR A 528 -15.69 12.96 23.23
CA TYR A 528 -16.97 13.24 22.58
C TYR A 528 -17.35 12.19 21.53
N TYR A 529 -16.60 12.11 20.42
CA TYR A 529 -16.98 11.33 19.22
C TYR A 529 -17.10 9.81 19.40
N LYS A 530 -16.68 9.23 20.53
CA LYS A 530 -16.71 7.76 20.75
C LYS A 530 -18.13 7.19 20.77
N SER A 531 -19.12 7.97 21.24
CA SER A 531 -20.53 7.56 21.30
C SER A 531 -21.29 7.79 19.98
N ILE A 532 -20.72 8.52 19.03
CA ILE A 532 -21.40 8.90 17.78
C ILE A 532 -21.35 7.75 16.78
N ASN A 533 -22.38 6.90 16.82
CA ASN A 533 -22.50 5.71 15.97
C ASN A 533 -23.22 6.00 14.63
N VAL A 534 -22.83 7.08 13.95
CA VAL A 534 -23.34 7.49 12.64
C VAL A 534 -22.22 7.40 11.60
N LEU A 535 -22.57 7.03 10.36
CA LEU A 535 -21.63 7.03 9.24
C LEU A 535 -21.25 8.47 8.86
N LEU A 536 -19.98 8.69 8.52
CA LEU A 536 -19.47 9.96 8.01
C LEU A 536 -20.14 10.28 6.65
N PRO A 537 -20.69 11.50 6.46
CA PRO A 537 -21.31 11.91 5.19
C PRO A 537 -20.45 11.60 3.95
N GLY A 538 -21.02 10.84 3.02
CA GLY A 538 -20.32 10.40 1.80
C GLY A 538 -19.35 9.21 1.96
N GLY A 539 -19.20 8.66 3.17
CA GLY A 539 -18.29 7.55 3.48
C GLY A 539 -19.00 6.30 4.04
N ASN A 540 -18.29 5.16 3.98
CA ASN A 540 -18.72 3.89 4.57
C ASN A 540 -17.99 3.61 5.90
N HIS A 541 -17.76 4.65 6.69
CA HIS A 541 -17.01 4.60 7.95
C HIS A 541 -17.72 5.39 9.05
N PHE A 542 -17.54 4.97 10.30
CA PHE A 542 -17.98 5.73 11.46
C PHE A 542 -16.90 6.70 11.93
N GLY A 543 -17.28 7.84 12.51
CA GLY A 543 -16.32 8.83 13.00
C GLY A 543 -15.33 8.29 14.03
N TRP A 544 -15.78 7.36 14.88
CA TRP A 544 -14.93 6.70 15.88
C TRP A 544 -13.74 5.93 15.29
N GLN A 545 -13.77 5.55 14.00
CA GLN A 545 -12.68 4.83 13.31
C GLN A 545 -11.46 5.70 12.98
N PHE A 546 -11.56 7.03 13.12
CA PHE A 546 -10.46 7.96 12.87
C PHE A 546 -9.96 8.66 14.15
N MET A 547 -10.48 8.27 15.31
CA MET A 547 -10.13 8.90 16.59
C MET A 547 -8.68 8.68 17.00
N ASP A 548 -8.03 7.63 16.50
CA ASP A 548 -6.62 7.34 16.78
C ASP A 548 -5.81 7.32 15.48
N LEU A 549 -4.89 8.27 15.32
CA LEU A 549 -4.00 8.33 14.16
C LEU A 549 -3.06 7.13 14.06
N GLN A 550 -2.86 6.36 15.13
CA GLN A 550 -2.02 5.15 15.18
C GLN A 550 -2.78 3.85 14.86
N ASN A 551 -4.11 3.94 14.66
CA ASN A 551 -4.95 2.79 14.35
C ASN A 551 -6.07 3.13 13.33
N GLN A 552 -5.69 3.76 12.20
CA GLN A 552 -6.64 4.07 11.14
C GLN A 552 -6.87 2.84 10.21
N PRO A 553 -8.01 2.78 9.50
CA PRO A 553 -8.33 1.72 8.55
C PRO A 553 -7.18 1.39 7.56
N HIS A 554 -7.08 0.11 7.20
CA HIS A 554 -6.00 -0.45 6.38
C HIS A 554 -4.60 -0.36 7.05
N CYS A 555 -4.53 -0.44 8.38
CA CYS A 555 -3.29 -0.45 9.16
C CYS A 555 -2.42 0.80 8.92
N ILE A 556 -3.06 1.96 8.76
CA ILE A 556 -2.39 3.21 8.47
C ILE A 556 -2.11 3.92 9.80
N ARG A 557 -0.83 4.28 10.01
CA ARG A 557 -0.38 5.13 11.12
C ARG A 557 0.10 6.47 10.59
N VAL A 558 -0.25 7.54 11.27
CA VAL A 558 0.13 8.93 10.93
C VAL A 558 0.70 9.61 12.16
N LEU A 559 1.79 10.35 11.97
CA LEU A 559 2.36 11.25 12.97
C LEU A 559 2.53 12.63 12.36
N TYR A 560 2.37 13.66 13.19
CA TYR A 560 2.83 15.01 12.89
C TYR A 560 4.26 15.19 13.41
N GLU A 561 5.15 15.78 12.61
CA GLU A 561 6.54 16.08 12.96
C GLU A 561 6.71 17.59 13.15
N GLU A 562 7.11 18.00 14.37
CA GLU A 562 7.30 19.41 14.73
C GLU A 562 8.51 20.05 14.04
N PRO A 563 8.50 21.38 13.84
CA PRO A 563 9.64 22.10 13.27
C PRO A 563 10.92 21.95 14.10
N LYS A 564 12.02 21.56 13.45
CA LYS A 564 13.34 21.48 14.07
C LYS A 564 13.77 22.84 14.62
N GLY A 565 13.77 22.96 15.94
CA GLY A 565 13.96 24.21 16.68
C GLY A 565 13.13 24.23 17.96
N GLU A 566 11.98 23.56 17.96
CA GLU A 566 11.26 23.23 19.18
C GLU A 566 11.96 22.06 19.90
N LYS A 567 12.61 22.37 21.03
CA LYS A 567 12.88 21.35 22.03
C LYS A 567 11.54 20.95 22.66
N VAL A 568 11.16 19.69 22.51
CA VAL A 568 10.22 19.06 23.44
C VAL A 568 10.83 19.18 24.85
N PRO A 569 10.08 19.56 25.89
CA PRO A 569 10.60 19.55 27.25
C PRO A 569 11.15 18.17 27.61
N ASP A 570 12.38 18.12 28.11
CA ASP A 570 13.06 16.87 28.46
C ASP A 570 12.23 16.11 29.51
N GLY A 571 11.56 15.04 29.09
CA GLY A 571 10.52 14.34 29.87
C GLY A 571 9.57 13.47 29.05
N VAL A 572 9.33 13.79 27.78
CA VAL A 572 8.64 12.89 26.83
C VAL A 572 9.67 12.08 26.04
N ASP A 573 10.04 10.93 26.57
CA ASP A 573 10.83 9.91 25.86
C ASP A 573 10.00 9.31 24.69
N ASP A 574 10.63 8.93 23.57
CA ASP A 574 9.91 8.47 22.35
C ASP A 574 9.45 7.00 22.44
N ASN A 575 9.11 6.58 23.66
CA ASN A 575 8.55 5.27 24.01
C ASN A 575 7.02 5.29 23.93
N ARG A 576 6.47 5.66 22.76
CA ARG A 576 5.02 5.77 22.50
C ARG A 576 4.24 4.42 22.49
N VAL A 577 4.66 3.41 23.25
CA VAL A 577 3.91 2.15 23.46
C VAL A 577 4.11 1.59 24.88
N ARG A 578 3.23 1.99 25.81
CA ARG A 578 2.51 1.12 26.76
C ARG A 578 1.46 1.94 27.50
N TYR A 579 0.23 1.43 27.56
CA TYR A 579 -0.72 1.80 28.59
C TYR A 579 -0.66 0.67 29.61
N ASP A 580 -0.11 0.95 30.79
CA ASP A 580 -0.39 0.17 31.98
C ASP A 580 -1.55 0.89 32.69
N ASP A 581 -2.59 0.16 33.07
CA ASP A 581 -3.73 0.71 33.81
C ASP A 581 -3.35 0.88 35.28
N ASP A 582 -3.39 2.12 35.80
CA ASP A 582 -3.78 2.45 37.18
C ASP A 582 -3.71 3.97 37.42
N ALA A 583 -4.86 4.59 37.68
CA ALA A 583 -4.99 5.92 38.28
C ALA A 583 -6.43 6.11 38.80
N ASN A 584 -6.63 5.83 40.09
CA ASN A 584 -7.78 6.36 40.81
C ASN A 584 -7.61 7.87 40.94
N ASP A 585 -8.63 8.62 40.60
CA ASP A 585 -8.92 9.96 41.14
C ASP A 585 -10.45 10.03 41.22
N ASP A 586 -10.97 10.24 42.42
CA ASP A 586 -12.38 10.55 42.69
C ASP A 586 -12.65 12.05 42.39
N ASP A 587 -13.58 12.68 43.11
CA ASP A 587 -13.94 14.10 43.05
C ASP A 587 -14.64 14.57 41.76
N ASP A 588 -15.97 14.41 41.78
CA ASP A 588 -16.98 15.47 41.65
C ASP A 588 -16.90 16.53 40.51
N ASP A 589 -18.03 16.76 39.85
CA ASP A 589 -18.89 17.93 40.15
C ASP A 589 -20.00 18.05 39.10
N ASP A 590 -21.22 18.27 39.63
CA ASP A 590 -22.44 18.83 39.04
C ASP A 590 -22.66 18.77 37.51
N ASP A 591 -23.62 17.92 37.15
CA ASP A 591 -24.49 18.13 35.99
C ASP A 591 -25.55 19.18 36.35
N ASN A 592 -25.44 20.39 35.80
CA ASN A 592 -26.47 21.41 35.83
C ASN A 592 -26.63 22.00 34.43
N GLY A 593 -27.85 21.91 33.89
CA GLY A 593 -28.17 22.35 32.54
C GLY A 593 -28.20 23.87 32.39
N ILE A 594 -27.89 24.32 31.18
CA ILE A 594 -28.25 25.64 30.67
C ILE A 594 -28.90 25.38 29.31
N ASP A 595 -30.06 25.97 29.07
CA ASP A 595 -30.77 25.88 27.79
C ASP A 595 -29.93 26.50 26.65
N ASP A 596 -29.91 25.85 25.50
CA ASP A 596 -29.51 26.47 24.24
C ASP A 596 -30.80 27.13 23.64
N SER A 597 -31.12 28.36 24.03
CA SER A 597 -32.06 29.24 23.32
C SER A 597 -31.39 30.56 22.94
N ASP A 598 -31.77 31.05 21.75
CA ASP A 598 -31.48 32.40 21.23
C ASP A 598 -29.96 32.66 20.94
N ASP A 599 -29.54 33.40 19.92
CA ASP A 599 -30.23 34.33 19.03
C ASP A 599 -30.00 33.97 17.54
N ASP A 600 -31.06 34.04 16.71
CA ASP A 600 -30.98 34.13 15.24
C ASP A 600 -31.41 35.57 14.84
N ASP A 601 -30.44 36.49 14.71
CA ASP A 601 -30.64 37.84 14.17
C ASP A 601 -29.58 38.11 13.09
N ASP A 602 -29.98 38.05 11.82
CA ASP A 602 -29.22 38.58 10.67
C ASP A 602 -30.00 39.77 10.10
N ASP A 603 -29.37 40.96 10.06
CA ASP A 603 -29.93 42.17 9.44
C ASP A 603 -29.97 42.03 7.91
N ASP A 604 -31.16 42.13 7.31
CA ASP A 604 -31.35 42.50 5.90
C ASP A 604 -32.32 43.68 5.81
N ASN A 605 -31.82 44.83 5.33
CA ASN A 605 -32.56 46.04 5.00
C ASN A 605 -32.09 46.55 3.62
N ASP A 606 -32.84 47.51 3.07
CA ASP A 606 -32.63 48.19 1.78
C ASP A 606 -32.94 47.32 0.54
N ASP A 607 -33.73 47.76 -0.46
CA ASP A 607 -34.71 48.85 -0.52
C ASP A 607 -35.58 48.71 -1.80
N ASP A 608 -36.62 49.53 -1.92
CA ASP A 608 -37.30 50.02 -3.14
C ASP A 608 -37.69 49.05 -4.30
N ASP A 609 -38.99 48.99 -4.62
CA ASP A 609 -39.56 49.89 -5.65
C ASP A 609 -41.11 49.94 -5.58
N ASP A 610 -41.71 51.08 -5.93
CA ASP A 610 -43.14 51.40 -5.73
C ASP A 610 -44.09 50.86 -6.82
N GLU A 611 -45.35 50.59 -6.43
CA GLU A 611 -46.51 50.93 -7.28
C GLU A 611 -47.80 51.21 -6.48
N HIS A 612 -47.91 52.39 -5.83
CA HIS A 612 -49.12 53.22 -5.98
C HIS A 612 -49.02 54.71 -5.60
#